data_AF-A0A1Y2GC42-F1
#
_entry.id   AF-A0A1Y2GC42-F1
#
_cell.length_a   1.000
_cell.length_b   1.000
_cell.length_c   1.000
_cell.angle_alpha   90.00
_cell.angle_beta   90.00
_cell.angle_gamma   90.00
#
_symmetry.space_group_name_H-M   'P 1'
#
loop_
_entity.id
_entity.type
_entity.pdbx_description
1 polymer ?
#
loop_
_entity_poly.entity_id
_entity_poly.type
_entity_poly.pdbx_seq_one_letter_code
_entity_poly.pdbx_strand_id
1 'polypeptide(L)'
;CTMTATNASNLSAHIRTHSPDEKKYFCEVEGCNRRFLRNADLERHKKKHSPGTEMNVCEYCMKSFTRKDSLKRHRDNTCRALPMNEER
;
A
#
# COMPACT_ATOMS: atom_id res chain seq x y z
N CYS A 1 8.47 20.21 3.29
CA CYS A 1 8.76 19.21 2.24
C CYS A 1 8.81 19.95 0.90
N THR A 2 9.88 19.82 0.11
CA THR A 2 10.02 20.46 -1.21
C THR A 2 9.57 19.48 -2.30
N MET A 3 8.25 19.39 -2.51
CA MET A 3 7.69 18.68 -3.67
C MET A 3 7.43 19.67 -4.80
N THR A 4 8.20 19.55 -5.89
CA THR A 4 7.89 20.15 -7.20
C THR A 4 6.91 19.24 -7.93
N ALA A 5 5.62 19.36 -7.60
CA ALA A 5 4.57 18.65 -8.33
C ALA A 5 4.17 19.45 -9.58
N THR A 6 4.25 18.83 -10.76
CA THR A 6 3.93 19.45 -12.06
C THR A 6 2.42 19.64 -12.30
N ASN A 7 1.56 18.94 -11.53
CA ASN A 7 0.11 19.00 -11.67
C ASN A 7 -0.58 19.45 -10.37
N ALA A 8 -1.51 20.40 -10.47
CA ALA A 8 -2.23 20.99 -9.34
C ALA A 8 -3.02 19.97 -8.48
N SER A 9 -3.57 18.93 -9.11
CA SER A 9 -4.29 17.84 -8.40
C SER A 9 -3.37 17.02 -7.50
N ASN A 10 -2.12 16.77 -7.95
CA ASN A 10 -1.13 16.05 -7.17
C ASN A 10 -0.57 16.91 -6.03
N LEU A 11 -0.35 18.20 -6.29
CA LEU A 11 0.08 19.14 -5.26
C LEU A 11 -0.97 19.27 -4.14
N SER A 12 -2.25 19.39 -4.52
CA SER A 12 -3.35 19.42 -3.57
C SER A 12 -3.39 18.14 -2.73
N ALA A 13 -3.28 16.96 -3.36
CA ALA A 13 -3.22 15.69 -2.63
C ALA A 13 -1.99 15.59 -1.71
N HIS A 14 -0.84 16.12 -2.11
CA HIS A 14 0.37 16.18 -1.28
C HIS A 14 0.17 17.08 -0.05
N ILE A 15 -0.36 18.29 -0.22
CA ILE A 15 -0.57 19.24 0.88
C ILE A 15 -1.52 18.66 1.94
N ARG A 16 -2.55 17.91 1.52
CA ARG A 16 -3.44 17.17 2.43
C ARG A 16 -2.70 16.16 3.32
N THR A 17 -1.54 15.67 2.92
CA THR A 17 -0.75 14.76 3.77
C THR A 17 -0.12 15.45 4.98
N HIS A 18 0.11 16.76 4.90
CA HIS A 18 0.61 17.60 6.00
C HIS A 18 -0.48 18.08 6.94
N SER A 19 -1.75 17.95 6.56
CA SER A 19 -2.90 18.39 7.36
C SER A 19 -3.50 17.21 8.13
N PRO A 20 -3.20 17.05 9.43
CA PRO A 20 -3.79 15.98 10.24
C PRO A 20 -5.32 16.08 10.34
N ASP A 21 -5.89 17.29 10.26
CA ASP A 21 -7.33 17.56 10.30
C ASP A 21 -8.09 17.09 9.06
N GLU A 22 -7.40 16.87 7.94
CA GLU A 22 -7.99 16.32 6.71
C GLU A 22 -8.14 14.78 6.78
N LYS A 23 -7.50 14.12 7.74
CA LYS A 23 -7.60 12.66 7.91
C LYS A 23 -8.88 12.31 8.67
N LYS A 24 -9.96 12.21 7.90
CA LYS A 24 -11.32 11.93 8.38
C LYS A 24 -11.56 10.46 8.77
N TYR A 25 -10.74 9.53 8.30
CA TYR A 25 -10.93 8.10 8.51
C TYR A 25 -9.89 7.55 9.47
N PHE A 26 -10.30 7.02 10.63
CA PHE A 26 -9.41 6.50 11.66
C PHE A 26 -9.62 5.01 11.89
N CYS A 27 -8.57 4.32 12.32
CA CYS A 27 -8.65 2.93 12.73
C CYS A 27 -9.19 2.85 14.16
N GLU A 28 -10.21 2.02 14.37
CA GLU A 28 -10.85 1.79 15.68
C GLU A 28 -10.31 0.55 16.39
N VAL A 29 -9.21 -0.03 15.87
CA VAL A 29 -8.58 -1.18 16.51
C VAL A 29 -7.76 -0.68 17.69
N GLU A 30 -8.04 -1.24 18.87
CA GLU A 30 -7.33 -0.95 20.11
C GLU A 30 -5.81 -1.09 19.94
N GLY A 31 -5.07 -0.02 20.28
CA GLY A 31 -3.63 0.07 20.07
C GLY A 31 -3.19 0.54 18.66
N CYS A 32 -4.12 0.83 17.74
CA CYS A 32 -3.80 1.32 16.39
C CYS A 32 -4.27 2.77 16.14
N ASN A 33 -3.36 3.74 16.30
CA ASN A 33 -3.65 5.17 16.11
C ASN A 33 -3.47 5.67 14.66
N ARG A 34 -3.79 4.84 13.64
CA ARG A 34 -3.61 5.24 12.23
C ARG A 34 -4.81 6.01 11.69
N ARG A 35 -4.52 7.10 10.96
CA ARG A 35 -5.50 7.97 10.30
C ARG A 35 -5.23 8.07 8.79
N PHE A 36 -6.29 8.13 8.00
CA PHE A 36 -6.27 8.09 6.54
C PHE A 36 -7.14 9.21 5.95
N LEU A 37 -6.75 9.67 4.76
CA LEU A 37 -7.48 10.70 4.01
C LEU A 37 -8.68 10.14 3.23
N ARG A 38 -8.66 8.84 2.89
CA ARG A 38 -9.69 8.17 2.07
C ARG A 38 -10.21 6.94 2.78
N ASN A 39 -11.51 6.66 2.64
CA ASN A 39 -12.15 5.47 3.22
C ASN A 39 -11.52 4.17 2.69
N ALA A 40 -11.27 4.08 1.38
CA ALA A 40 -10.63 2.92 0.77
C ALA A 40 -9.25 2.59 1.36
N ASP A 41 -8.51 3.60 1.84
CA ASP A 41 -7.23 3.41 2.50
C ASP A 41 -7.39 2.83 3.92
N LEU A 42 -8.41 3.29 4.66
CA LEU A 42 -8.78 2.73 5.97
C LEU A 42 -9.25 1.28 5.85
N GLU A 43 -10.18 0.99 4.93
CA GLU A 43 -10.70 -0.37 4.73
C GLU A 43 -9.59 -1.35 4.36
N ARG A 44 -8.66 -0.93 3.49
CA ARG A 44 -7.45 -1.71 3.19
C ARG A 44 -6.56 -1.88 4.43
N HIS A 45 -6.42 -0.85 5.25
CA HIS A 45 -5.61 -0.94 6.47
C HIS A 45 -6.21 -1.92 7.48
N LYS A 46 -7.54 -1.94 7.65
CA LYS A 46 -8.25 -2.86 8.55
C LYS A 46 -7.94 -4.33 8.24
N LYS A 47 -7.74 -4.68 6.96
CA LYS A 47 -7.29 -6.03 6.55
C LYS A 47 -5.94 -6.45 7.16
N LYS A 48 -5.13 -5.53 7.69
CA LYS A 48 -3.89 -5.90 8.40
C LYS A 48 -4.15 -6.39 9.82
N HIS A 49 -5.30 -6.03 10.39
CA HIS A 49 -5.70 -6.43 11.74
C HIS A 49 -6.50 -7.72 11.73
N SER A 50 -7.08 -8.10 10.58
CA SER A 50 -7.78 -9.37 10.42
C SER A 50 -6.79 -10.54 10.34
N PRO A 51 -6.79 -11.47 11.31
CA PRO A 51 -6.03 -12.71 11.20
C PRO A 51 -6.56 -13.54 10.03
N GLY A 52 -5.67 -14.16 9.25
CA GLY A 52 -6.06 -14.99 8.10
C GLY A 52 -6.46 -14.22 6.83
N THR A 53 -6.12 -12.93 6.74
CA THR A 53 -6.33 -12.18 5.49
C THR A 53 -5.60 -12.85 4.33
N GLU A 54 -6.33 -13.18 3.26
CA GLU A 54 -5.78 -13.72 2.03
C GLU A 54 -4.72 -12.74 1.48
N MET A 55 -3.46 -13.16 1.60
CA MET A 55 -2.32 -12.40 1.11
C MET A 55 -2.04 -12.83 -0.32
N ASN A 56 -1.58 -11.88 -1.12
CA ASN A 56 -1.09 -12.17 -2.47
C ASN A 56 0.32 -12.72 -2.32
N VAL A 57 0.49 -14.02 -2.55
CA VAL A 57 1.78 -14.69 -2.40
C VAL A 57 2.53 -14.64 -3.72
N CYS A 58 3.82 -14.33 -3.66
CA CYS A 58 4.72 -14.50 -4.78
C CYS A 58 5.01 -15.99 -4.95
N GLU A 59 4.60 -16.59 -6.06
CA GLU A 59 4.79 -18.02 -6.31
C GLU A 59 6.27 -18.43 -6.40
N TYR A 60 7.17 -17.48 -6.70
CA TYR A 60 8.60 -17.75 -6.87
C TYR A 60 9.40 -17.75 -5.57
N CYS A 61 9.05 -16.89 -4.61
CA CYS A 61 9.80 -16.77 -3.34
C CYS A 61 8.91 -16.93 -2.10
N MET A 62 7.63 -17.26 -2.31
CA MET A 62 6.61 -17.47 -1.29
C MET A 62 6.40 -16.28 -0.34
N LYS A 63 6.91 -15.09 -0.67
CA LYS A 63 6.65 -13.87 0.10
C LYS A 63 5.20 -13.45 -0.06
N SER A 64 4.56 -13.18 1.07
CA SER A 64 3.17 -12.74 1.14
C SER A 64 3.05 -11.21 1.15
N PHE A 65 2.09 -10.69 0.39
CA PHE A 65 1.83 -9.26 0.27
C PHE A 65 0.35 -8.95 0.49
N THR A 66 0.07 -7.97 1.35
CA THR A 66 -1.29 -7.46 1.59
C THR A 66 -1.92 -6.76 0.36
N ARG A 67 -1.14 -6.52 -0.70
CA ARG A 67 -1.54 -5.74 -1.88
C ARG A 67 -1.07 -6.38 -3.18
N LYS A 68 -1.96 -6.47 -4.17
CA LYS A 68 -1.65 -6.93 -5.54
C LYS A 68 -0.59 -6.08 -6.23
N ASP A 69 -0.68 -4.75 -6.16
CA ASP A 69 0.31 -3.86 -6.77
C ASP A 69 1.69 -3.99 -6.13
N SER A 70 1.72 -4.29 -4.82
CA SER A 70 2.97 -4.52 -4.10
C SER A 70 3.60 -5.86 -4.49
N LEU A 71 2.78 -6.91 -4.66
CA LEU A 71 3.23 -8.18 -5.25
C LEU A 71 3.76 -7.97 -6.69
N LYS A 72 3.02 -7.25 -7.54
CA LYS A 72 3.43 -6.98 -8.92
C LYS A 72 4.79 -6.27 -8.96
N ARG A 73 4.94 -5.17 -8.23
CA ARG A 73 6.22 -4.44 -8.15
C ARG A 73 7.34 -5.31 -7.58
N HIS A 74 7.02 -6.17 -6.61
CA HIS A 74 7.97 -7.14 -6.09
C HIS A 74 8.40 -8.13 -7.18
N ARG A 75 7.47 -8.74 -7.91
CA ARG A 75 7.75 -9.64 -9.03
C ARG A 75 8.63 -8.97 -10.08
N ASP A 76 8.29 -7.74 -10.46
CA ASP A 76 8.96 -7.03 -11.56
C ASP A 76 10.39 -6.59 -11.21
N ASN A 77 10.65 -6.15 -9.97
CA ASN A 77 11.91 -5.45 -9.65
C ASN A 77 12.67 -5.98 -8.43
N THR A 78 12.07 -6.82 -7.58
CA THR A 78 12.63 -7.13 -6.25
C THR A 78 12.67 -8.63 -5.94
N CYS A 79 11.96 -9.44 -6.71
CA CYS A 79 11.95 -10.88 -6.56
C CYS A 79 13.25 -11.45 -7.13
N ARG A 80 14.21 -11.75 -6.25
CA ARG A 80 15.49 -12.37 -6.58
C ARG A 80 15.41 -13.87 -6.90
N ALA A 81 14.22 -14.49 -6.79
CA ALA A 81 13.98 -15.77 -7.44
C ALA A 81 13.87 -15.48 -8.94
N LEU A 82 14.91 -15.85 -9.68
CA LEU A 82 15.03 -15.65 -11.13
C LEU A 82 13.76 -16.14 -11.86
N PRO A 83 13.43 -15.57 -13.03
CA PRO A 83 12.44 -16.18 -13.91
C PRO A 83 12.97 -17.58 -14.29
N MET A 84 12.32 -18.63 -13.80
CA MET A 84 12.51 -19.96 -14.37
C MET A 84 11.55 -20.10 -15.55
N ASN A 85 11.93 -19.46 -16.65
CA ASN A 85 11.64 -19.90 -18.01
C ASN A 85 12.36 -19.01 -19.06
N GLU A 86 13.47 -19.55 -19.57
CA GLU A 86 13.73 -19.56 -21.02
C GLU A 86 12.52 -20.15 -21.78
N GLU A 87 12.53 -19.95 -23.11
CA GLU A 87 11.66 -20.54 -24.16
C GLU A 87 10.56 -19.63 -24.73
N ARG A 88 10.94 -18.66 -25.58
CA ARG A 88 11.04 -18.82 -27.05
C ARG A 88 11.33 -17.49 -27.75
#